data_AF-A0A385BK68-F1
#
_entry.id   AF-A0A385BK68-F1
#
_cell.length_a   1.000
_cell.length_b   1.000
_cell.length_c   1.000
_cell.angle_alpha   90.00
_cell.angle_beta   90.00
_cell.angle_gamma   90.00
#
_symmetry.space_group_name_H-M   'P 1'
#
loop_
_entity.id
_entity.type
_entity.pdbx_description
1 polymer ?
#
loop_
_entity_poly.entity_id
_entity_poly.type
_entity_poly.pdbx_seq_one_letter_code
_entity_poly.pdbx_strand_id
1 'polypeptide(L)'
;MDLDKINSYIENKIEENLNLDYKASGSLQRNDKKTNEISKDVSAFANSDGGIIIYGIKEDKINRHLPESVDPINRKEITKEWLEQIIQSKIRPRINGIKIHSVTVNEQLDEVIYVVEIPKSNTAHQANDRKYYKRFNFNSEPMYDYEIKDILNRTKSPIIDLELEITKRTYEVTKPNYGMPSFTIGDRGMFQKAEPTKEYKTNYTLRIWARNNGKVLANYLNAYINIPQEYLAEKEDVKDGIANIFMENTIRDVVDSTYIPTMNGGYASPKYGPSRYDPILPTRCLHLKDIKLNEKFQNSDKVLEWIVYSDNAEPRNGTTKISDIEIFDK
;
A
#
# COMPACT_ATOMS: atom_id res chain seq x y z
N MET A 1 0.25 -23.60 10.61
CA MET A 1 -0.58 -24.34 11.58
C MET A 1 -0.07 -25.76 11.64
N ASP A 2 0.11 -26.32 12.83
CA ASP A 2 0.64 -27.68 13.09
C ASP A 2 -0.40 -28.55 13.81
N LEU A 3 -0.06 -29.81 14.07
CA LEU A 3 -0.99 -30.78 14.67
C LEU A 3 -1.34 -30.42 16.11
N ASP A 4 -0.38 -29.92 16.89
CA ASP A 4 -0.60 -29.51 18.29
C ASP A 4 -1.61 -28.37 18.37
N LYS A 5 -1.51 -27.38 17.49
CA LYS A 5 -2.50 -26.30 17.43
C LYS A 5 -3.88 -26.81 17.02
N ILE A 6 -3.97 -27.76 16.10
CA ILE A 6 -5.25 -28.38 15.72
C ILE A 6 -5.87 -29.14 16.90
N ASN A 7 -5.07 -29.91 17.64
CA ASN A 7 -5.53 -30.61 18.83
C ASN A 7 -6.01 -29.62 19.89
N SER A 8 -5.32 -28.48 20.06
CA SER A 8 -5.76 -27.43 20.98
C SER A 8 -7.12 -26.84 20.60
N TYR A 9 -7.47 -26.80 19.31
CA TYR A 9 -8.79 -26.33 18.86
C TYR A 9 -9.90 -27.32 19.23
N ILE A 10 -9.59 -28.62 19.15
CA ILE A 10 -10.52 -29.70 19.54
C ILE A 10 -10.70 -29.72 21.07
N GLU A 11 -9.60 -29.71 21.83
CA GLU A 11 -9.62 -29.75 23.29
C GLU A 11 -10.36 -28.57 23.91
N ASN A 12 -10.09 -27.35 23.40
CA ASN A 12 -10.75 -26.14 23.87
C ASN A 12 -12.13 -25.91 23.23
N LYS A 13 -12.58 -26.81 22.35
CA LYS A 13 -13.85 -26.71 21.61
C LYS A 13 -14.04 -25.32 20.98
N ILE A 14 -13.02 -24.88 20.25
CA ILE A 14 -13.07 -23.60 19.54
C ILE A 14 -14.17 -23.69 18.48
N GLU A 15 -15.20 -22.88 18.63
CA GLU A 15 -16.32 -22.84 17.70
C GLU A 15 -15.89 -22.27 16.35
N GLU A 16 -16.52 -22.77 15.29
CA GLU A 16 -16.48 -22.14 13.97
C GLU A 16 -16.84 -20.66 14.07
N ASN A 17 -16.39 -19.87 13.11
CA ASN A 17 -16.72 -18.46 13.05
C ASN A 17 -16.65 -17.97 11.60
N LEU A 18 -16.74 -16.65 11.43
CA LEU A 18 -16.74 -16.05 10.10
C LEU A 18 -15.46 -16.40 9.31
N ASN A 19 -14.34 -16.64 9.99
CA ASN A 19 -13.02 -16.87 9.42
C ASN A 19 -12.48 -18.30 9.65
N LEU A 20 -13.25 -19.21 10.24
CA LEU A 20 -12.83 -20.58 10.53
C LEU A 20 -13.95 -21.58 10.27
N ASP A 21 -13.67 -22.60 9.47
CA ASP A 21 -14.56 -23.72 9.14
C ASP A 21 -13.86 -25.06 9.36
N TYR A 22 -14.59 -26.03 9.91
CA TYR A 22 -14.18 -27.42 9.98
C TYR A 22 -14.92 -28.24 8.91
N LYS A 23 -14.24 -29.21 8.33
CA LYS A 23 -14.85 -30.15 7.37
C LYS A 23 -14.31 -31.55 7.61
N ALA A 24 -15.19 -32.54 7.69
CA ALA A 24 -14.80 -33.95 7.78
C ALA A 24 -14.08 -34.42 6.50
N SER A 25 -13.35 -35.54 6.58
CA SER A 25 -12.65 -36.13 5.42
C SER A 25 -13.60 -36.38 4.23
N GLY A 26 -14.84 -36.83 4.51
CA GLY A 26 -15.88 -37.08 3.52
C GLY A 26 -16.38 -35.84 2.77
N SER A 27 -15.93 -34.64 3.13
CA SER A 27 -16.14 -33.42 2.33
C SER A 27 -15.21 -33.35 1.11
N LEU A 28 -14.10 -34.08 1.13
CA LEU A 28 -13.18 -34.21 -0.01
C LEU A 28 -13.41 -35.55 -0.71
N GLN A 29 -14.15 -35.50 -1.82
CA GLN A 29 -14.32 -36.66 -2.71
C GLN A 29 -14.24 -36.23 -4.16
N ARG A 30 -13.76 -37.13 -5.01
CA ARG A 30 -13.66 -36.94 -6.47
C ARG A 30 -15.02 -37.09 -7.17
N ASN A 31 -16.01 -36.32 -6.73
CA ASN A 31 -17.31 -36.23 -7.38
C ASN A 31 -17.76 -34.76 -7.52
N ASP A 32 -18.70 -34.53 -8.43
CA ASP A 32 -19.11 -33.16 -8.76
C ASP A 32 -19.80 -32.45 -7.61
N LYS A 33 -20.60 -33.18 -6.81
CA LYS A 33 -21.30 -32.60 -5.66
C LYS A 33 -20.31 -32.03 -4.64
N LYS A 34 -19.31 -32.82 -4.23
CA LYS A 34 -18.32 -32.40 -3.23
C LYS A 34 -17.36 -31.34 -3.77
N THR A 35 -16.92 -31.47 -5.01
CA THR A 35 -16.07 -30.44 -5.63
C THR A 35 -16.81 -29.11 -5.84
N ASN A 36 -18.13 -29.12 -6.03
CA ASN A 36 -18.94 -27.90 -6.07
C ASN A 36 -19.09 -27.26 -4.68
N GLU A 37 -19.25 -28.04 -3.61
CA GLU A 37 -19.25 -27.50 -2.23
C GLU A 37 -17.89 -26.86 -1.90
N ILE A 38 -16.75 -27.49 -2.28
CA ILE A 38 -15.42 -26.88 -2.13
C ILE A 38 -15.37 -25.52 -2.84
N SER A 39 -15.84 -25.47 -4.09
CA SER A 39 -15.88 -24.23 -4.87
C SER A 39 -16.73 -23.15 -4.21
N LYS A 40 -17.89 -23.54 -3.65
CA LYS A 40 -18.82 -22.64 -2.96
C LYS A 40 -18.17 -22.06 -1.71
N ASP A 41 -17.68 -22.91 -0.80
CA ASP A 41 -17.11 -22.49 0.47
C ASP A 41 -15.86 -21.63 0.28
N VAL A 42 -14.93 -22.07 -0.59
CA VAL A 42 -13.70 -21.31 -0.84
C VAL A 42 -14.00 -19.94 -1.48
N SER A 43 -14.97 -19.88 -2.41
CA SER A 43 -15.39 -18.59 -2.98
C SER A 43 -16.05 -17.68 -1.95
N ALA A 44 -16.85 -18.24 -1.02
CA ALA A 44 -17.52 -17.50 0.03
C ALA A 44 -16.54 -16.82 0.98
N PHE A 45 -15.48 -17.54 1.40
CA PHE A 45 -14.41 -16.97 2.22
C PHE A 45 -13.67 -15.86 1.48
N ALA A 46 -13.25 -16.09 0.24
CA ALA A 46 -12.51 -15.09 -0.55
C ALA A 46 -13.31 -13.81 -0.79
N ASN A 47 -14.62 -13.94 -1.01
CA ASN A 47 -15.52 -12.81 -1.23
C ASN A 47 -15.86 -12.02 0.05
N SER A 48 -15.60 -12.61 1.21
CA SER A 48 -15.92 -12.03 2.52
C SER A 48 -14.66 -11.38 3.11
N ASP A 49 -14.14 -11.91 4.22
CA ASP A 49 -12.94 -11.40 4.90
C ASP A 49 -11.75 -12.37 4.83
N GLY A 50 -11.84 -13.41 3.99
CA GLY A 50 -10.90 -14.52 4.01
C GLY A 50 -11.10 -15.40 5.25
N GLY A 51 -10.22 -16.39 5.43
CA GLY A 51 -10.28 -17.30 6.55
C GLY A 51 -9.53 -18.60 6.32
N ILE A 52 -9.84 -19.60 7.14
CA ILE A 52 -9.19 -20.90 7.15
C ILE A 52 -10.27 -21.98 7.10
N ILE A 53 -10.12 -22.92 6.18
CA ILE A 53 -10.90 -24.17 6.18
C ILE A 53 -9.97 -25.31 6.56
N ILE A 54 -10.35 -26.10 7.56
CA ILE A 54 -9.59 -27.26 8.01
C ILE A 54 -10.35 -28.54 7.62
N TYR A 55 -9.83 -29.26 6.64
CA TYR A 55 -10.34 -30.56 6.22
C TYR A 55 -9.66 -31.69 6.98
N GLY A 56 -10.46 -32.62 7.48
CA GLY A 56 -10.03 -33.77 8.27
C GLY A 56 -10.40 -33.67 9.76
N ILE A 57 -11.43 -32.88 10.08
CA ILE A 57 -11.97 -32.73 11.44
C ILE A 57 -13.47 -32.95 11.38
N LYS A 58 -13.98 -33.88 12.19
CA LYS A 58 -15.43 -34.10 12.35
C LYS A 58 -16.03 -33.02 13.23
N GLU A 59 -17.13 -32.46 12.78
CA GLU A 59 -18.00 -31.59 13.57
C GLU A 59 -18.88 -32.44 14.50
N ASP A 60 -19.21 -31.90 15.67
CA ASP A 60 -20.11 -32.53 16.64
C ASP A 60 -21.53 -32.69 16.04
N LYS A 61 -22.12 -33.87 16.23
CA LYS A 61 -23.45 -34.21 15.67
C LYS A 61 -24.60 -33.37 16.23
N ILE A 62 -24.46 -32.88 17.45
CA ILE A 62 -25.45 -32.07 18.19
C ILE A 62 -25.17 -30.59 17.92
N ASN A 63 -23.92 -30.16 18.07
CA ASN A 63 -23.47 -28.79 17.83
C ASN A 63 -22.56 -28.74 16.60
N ARG A 64 -23.14 -28.62 15.41
CA ARG A 64 -22.43 -28.71 14.10
C ARG A 64 -21.30 -27.69 13.89
N HIS A 65 -21.07 -26.77 14.82
CA HIS A 65 -20.03 -25.74 14.78
C HIS A 65 -18.87 -26.00 15.75
N LEU A 66 -18.89 -27.12 16.48
CA LEU A 66 -17.81 -27.52 17.38
C LEU A 66 -17.01 -28.68 16.77
N PRO A 67 -15.66 -28.63 16.84
CA PRO A 67 -14.84 -29.76 16.43
C PRO A 67 -14.94 -30.90 17.48
N GLU A 68 -15.22 -32.12 17.02
CA GLU A 68 -15.36 -33.31 17.87
C GLU A 68 -14.08 -34.16 17.88
N SER A 69 -13.57 -34.52 16.70
CA SER A 69 -12.41 -35.41 16.58
C SER A 69 -11.67 -35.22 15.26
N VAL A 70 -10.39 -35.63 15.26
CA VAL A 70 -9.62 -35.80 14.02
C VAL A 70 -10.25 -36.91 13.17
N ASP A 71 -10.35 -36.68 11.87
CA ASP A 71 -10.87 -37.59 10.85
C ASP A 71 -9.94 -37.50 9.63
N PRO A 72 -8.77 -38.16 9.70
CA PRO A 72 -7.69 -37.90 8.78
C PRO A 72 -8.03 -38.31 7.34
N ILE A 73 -7.37 -37.65 6.38
CA ILE A 73 -7.53 -37.87 4.94
C ILE A 73 -6.33 -38.65 4.43
N ASN A 74 -6.57 -39.66 3.59
CA ASN A 74 -5.49 -40.39 2.95
C ASN A 74 -4.87 -39.53 1.83
N ARG A 75 -3.59 -39.15 2.00
CA ARG A 75 -2.83 -38.30 1.06
C ARG A 75 -2.70 -38.92 -0.34
N LYS A 76 -2.77 -40.25 -0.48
CA LYS A 76 -2.69 -40.94 -1.77
C LYS A 76 -3.99 -40.82 -2.57
N GLU A 77 -5.13 -40.77 -1.90
CA GLU A 77 -6.43 -40.65 -2.57
C GLU A 77 -6.76 -39.20 -2.95
N ILE A 78 -6.57 -38.31 -1.98
CA ILE A 78 -6.83 -36.88 -2.09
C ILE A 78 -5.51 -36.18 -1.82
N THR A 79 -4.84 -35.73 -2.89
CA THR A 79 -3.58 -34.99 -2.76
C THR A 79 -3.84 -33.50 -2.57
N LYS A 80 -2.84 -32.79 -2.03
CA LYS A 80 -2.86 -31.32 -1.92
C LYS A 80 -3.02 -30.67 -3.30
N GLU A 81 -2.29 -31.18 -4.28
CA GLU A 81 -2.27 -30.66 -5.66
C GLU A 81 -3.62 -30.84 -6.33
N TRP A 82 -4.33 -31.94 -6.04
CA TRP A 82 -5.68 -32.14 -6.52
C TRP A 82 -6.65 -31.10 -5.93
N LEU A 83 -6.59 -30.85 -4.62
CA LEU A 83 -7.43 -29.85 -3.97
C LEU A 83 -7.15 -28.45 -4.56
N GLU A 84 -5.89 -28.11 -4.75
CA GLU A 84 -5.47 -26.87 -5.42
C GLU A 84 -6.04 -26.77 -6.84
N GLN A 85 -5.93 -27.84 -7.63
CA GLN A 85 -6.46 -27.90 -8.99
C GLN A 85 -7.98 -27.72 -9.02
N ILE A 86 -8.73 -28.31 -8.08
CA ILE A 86 -10.19 -28.13 -7.99
C ILE A 86 -10.52 -26.66 -7.73
N ILE A 87 -9.87 -26.04 -6.74
CA ILE A 87 -10.08 -24.63 -6.41
C ILE A 87 -9.78 -23.73 -7.62
N GLN A 88 -8.64 -23.94 -8.28
CA GLN A 88 -8.23 -23.14 -9.44
C GLN A 88 -9.09 -23.38 -10.69
N SER A 89 -9.63 -24.58 -10.87
CA SER A 89 -10.42 -24.95 -12.06
C SER A 89 -11.89 -24.58 -11.94
N LYS A 90 -12.47 -24.55 -10.73
CA LYS A 90 -13.90 -24.35 -10.49
C LYS A 90 -14.30 -22.92 -10.08
N ILE A 91 -13.36 -22.09 -9.65
CA ILE A 91 -13.64 -20.70 -9.21
C ILE A 91 -13.15 -19.69 -10.27
N ARG A 92 -13.98 -18.69 -10.59
CA ARG A 92 -13.68 -17.65 -11.60
C ARG A 92 -14.07 -16.25 -11.13
N PRO A 93 -13.22 -15.22 -11.26
CA PRO A 93 -11.79 -15.29 -11.56
C PRO A 93 -11.03 -16.15 -10.53
N ARG A 94 -9.80 -16.56 -10.83
CA ARG A 94 -9.00 -17.36 -9.89
C ARG A 94 -8.66 -16.52 -8.65
N ILE A 95 -8.66 -17.17 -7.48
CA ILE A 95 -8.23 -16.55 -6.23
C ILE A 95 -6.70 -16.65 -6.16
N ASN A 96 -6.03 -15.51 -5.99
CA ASN A 96 -4.58 -15.47 -5.84
C ASN A 96 -4.20 -15.54 -4.35
N GLY A 97 -3.10 -16.22 -4.03
CA GLY A 97 -2.54 -16.25 -2.68
C GLY A 97 -3.16 -17.27 -1.72
N ILE A 98 -3.94 -18.24 -2.23
CA ILE A 98 -4.39 -19.40 -1.42
C ILE A 98 -3.17 -20.22 -1.01
N LYS A 99 -3.10 -20.63 0.25
CA LYS A 99 -2.07 -21.54 0.75
C LYS A 99 -2.74 -22.81 1.28
N ILE A 100 -2.26 -23.96 0.82
CA ILE A 100 -2.73 -25.26 1.30
C ILE A 100 -1.56 -25.93 2.03
N HIS A 101 -1.76 -26.23 3.30
CA HIS A 101 -0.81 -26.93 4.15
C HIS A 101 -1.32 -28.34 4.44
N SER A 102 -0.44 -29.33 4.34
CA SER A 102 -0.70 -30.70 4.78
C SER A 102 -0.06 -30.90 6.15
N VAL A 103 -0.87 -31.19 7.16
CA VAL A 103 -0.40 -31.54 8.51
C VAL A 103 -0.47 -33.06 8.62
N THR A 104 0.66 -33.74 8.82
CA THR A 104 0.66 -35.20 8.99
C THR A 104 0.11 -35.58 10.35
N VAL A 105 -0.85 -36.52 10.36
CA VAL A 105 -1.38 -37.16 11.57
C VAL A 105 -0.67 -38.49 11.81
N ASN A 106 -0.50 -39.29 10.76
CA ASN A 106 0.21 -40.56 10.81
C ASN A 106 0.99 -40.78 9.50
N GLU A 107 2.32 -40.80 9.60
CA GLU A 107 3.22 -40.97 8.44
C GLU A 107 3.13 -42.38 7.83
N GLN A 108 2.94 -43.42 8.65
CA GLN A 108 2.90 -44.81 8.16
C GLN A 108 1.64 -45.11 7.35
N LEU A 109 0.54 -44.42 7.64
CA LEU A 109 -0.76 -44.60 6.97
C LEU A 109 -1.04 -43.52 5.90
N ASP A 110 -0.10 -42.61 5.65
CA ASP A 110 -0.26 -41.46 4.75
C ASP A 110 -1.47 -40.56 5.13
N GLU A 111 -1.75 -40.44 6.43
CA GLU A 111 -2.91 -39.74 6.97
C GLU A 111 -2.61 -38.27 7.28
N VAL A 112 -3.41 -37.35 6.73
CA VAL A 112 -3.21 -35.91 6.84
C VAL A 112 -4.47 -35.12 7.13
N ILE A 113 -4.27 -33.89 7.62
CA ILE A 113 -5.26 -32.83 7.66
C ILE A 113 -4.83 -31.76 6.65
N TYR A 114 -5.77 -31.23 5.87
CA TYR A 114 -5.50 -30.11 4.97
C TYR A 114 -6.01 -28.81 5.56
N VAL A 115 -5.09 -27.85 5.75
CA VAL A 115 -5.41 -26.49 6.18
C VAL A 115 -5.33 -25.58 4.96
N VAL A 116 -6.46 -24.99 4.58
CA VAL A 116 -6.59 -24.10 3.43
C VAL A 116 -6.75 -22.67 3.94
N GLU A 117 -5.71 -21.86 3.81
CA GLU A 117 -5.73 -20.42 4.10
C GLU A 117 -6.17 -19.66 2.86
N ILE A 118 -7.26 -18.90 3.00
CA ILE A 118 -7.92 -18.17 1.92
C ILE A 118 -7.82 -16.68 2.22
N PRO A 119 -7.10 -15.90 1.40
CA PRO A 119 -7.02 -14.46 1.60
C PRO A 119 -8.35 -13.79 1.24
N LYS A 120 -8.61 -12.65 1.86
CA LYS A 120 -9.64 -11.71 1.39
C LYS A 120 -9.30 -11.26 -0.02
N SER A 121 -10.30 -11.30 -0.90
CA SER A 121 -10.14 -10.83 -2.27
C SER A 121 -10.62 -9.41 -2.48
N ASN A 122 -10.02 -8.77 -3.48
CA ASN A 122 -10.39 -7.42 -3.94
C ASN A 122 -11.39 -7.44 -5.10
N THR A 123 -11.87 -8.63 -5.50
CA THR A 123 -12.88 -8.83 -6.55
C THR A 123 -13.82 -9.97 -6.15
N ALA A 124 -14.96 -10.06 -6.83
CA ALA A 124 -15.94 -11.11 -6.59
C ALA A 124 -15.55 -12.37 -7.36
N HIS A 125 -15.57 -13.52 -6.67
CA HIS A 125 -15.28 -14.85 -7.17
C HIS A 125 -16.58 -15.65 -7.28
N GLN A 126 -16.82 -16.13 -8.50
CA GLN A 126 -17.95 -16.97 -8.85
C GLN A 126 -17.58 -18.45 -8.63
N ALA A 127 -18.46 -19.19 -7.98
CA ALA A 127 -18.36 -20.64 -7.84
C ALA A 127 -18.76 -21.36 -9.14
N ASN A 128 -18.50 -22.67 -9.20
CA ASN A 128 -18.75 -23.48 -10.40
C ASN A 128 -20.20 -23.47 -10.89
N ASP A 129 -21.16 -23.27 -9.98
CA ASP A 129 -22.59 -23.18 -10.27
C ASP A 129 -23.04 -21.81 -10.79
N ARG A 130 -22.08 -20.92 -11.09
CA ARG A 130 -22.27 -19.55 -11.59
C ARG A 130 -22.89 -18.59 -10.57
N LYS A 131 -22.88 -18.92 -9.28
CA LYS A 131 -23.31 -18.02 -8.21
C LYS A 131 -22.12 -17.42 -7.48
N TYR A 132 -22.33 -16.23 -6.92
CA TYR A 132 -21.42 -15.61 -5.99
C TYR A 132 -21.91 -15.89 -4.58
N TYR A 133 -21.01 -16.35 -3.70
CA TYR A 133 -21.34 -16.67 -2.32
C TYR A 133 -20.62 -15.73 -1.36
N LYS A 134 -21.23 -15.47 -0.20
CA LYS A 134 -20.64 -14.81 0.97
C LYS A 134 -20.72 -15.70 2.20
N ARG A 135 -19.87 -15.43 3.19
CA ARG A 135 -20.03 -15.97 4.54
C ARG A 135 -21.14 -15.18 5.25
N PHE A 136 -22.12 -15.89 5.76
CA PHE A 136 -23.13 -15.39 6.68
C PHE A 136 -23.11 -16.28 7.92
N ASN A 137 -22.45 -15.80 8.98
CA ASN A 137 -22.08 -16.60 10.15
C ASN A 137 -21.27 -17.84 9.73
N PHE A 138 -21.85 -19.04 9.90
CA PHE A 138 -21.24 -20.34 9.58
C PHE A 138 -21.63 -20.87 8.20
N ASN A 139 -22.50 -20.17 7.47
CA ASN A 139 -23.02 -20.63 6.19
C ASN A 139 -22.49 -19.83 5.00
N SER A 140 -22.41 -20.50 3.86
CA SER A 140 -22.12 -19.89 2.55
C SER A 140 -23.45 -19.59 1.83
N GLU A 141 -23.86 -18.31 1.82
CA GLU A 141 -25.13 -17.85 1.21
C GLU A 141 -24.90 -17.15 -0.14
N PRO A 142 -25.84 -17.29 -1.11
CA PRO A 142 -25.77 -16.54 -2.36
C PRO A 142 -25.83 -15.02 -2.11
N MET A 143 -25.01 -14.28 -2.84
CA MET A 143 -24.96 -12.82 -2.78
C MET A 143 -26.10 -12.18 -3.57
N TYR A 144 -26.59 -11.04 -3.08
CA TYR A 144 -27.47 -10.17 -3.85
C TYR A 144 -26.67 -9.30 -4.86
N ASP A 145 -27.36 -8.80 -5.88
CA ASP A 145 -26.75 -7.97 -6.94
C ASP A 145 -25.96 -6.77 -6.39
N TYR A 146 -26.49 -6.08 -5.38
CA TYR A 146 -25.81 -4.92 -4.78
C TYR A 146 -24.51 -5.31 -4.06
N GLU A 147 -24.44 -6.50 -3.47
CA GLU A 147 -23.25 -7.01 -2.77
C GLU A 147 -22.15 -7.38 -3.78
N ILE A 148 -22.54 -7.99 -4.90
CA ILE A 148 -21.61 -8.30 -5.99
C ILE A 148 -21.03 -7.00 -6.57
N LYS A 149 -21.89 -6.00 -6.82
CA LYS A 149 -21.46 -4.70 -7.33
C LYS A 149 -20.52 -3.98 -6.37
N ASP A 150 -20.79 -4.02 -5.06
CA ASP A 150 -19.92 -3.45 -4.05
C ASP A 150 -18.50 -4.06 -4.12
N ILE A 151 -18.42 -5.39 -4.12
CA ILE A 151 -17.13 -6.09 -4.17
C ILE A 151 -16.39 -5.82 -5.48
N LEU A 152 -17.09 -5.83 -6.62
CA LEU A 152 -16.49 -5.52 -7.92
C LEU A 152 -16.05 -4.05 -8.04
N ASN A 153 -16.62 -3.15 -7.25
CA ASN A 153 -16.21 -1.74 -7.22
C ASN A 153 -15.01 -1.49 -6.31
N ARG A 154 -14.66 -2.41 -5.39
CA ARG A 154 -13.46 -2.29 -4.52
C ARG A 154 -12.16 -2.08 -5.29
N THR A 155 -12.09 -2.54 -6.54
CA THR A 155 -10.91 -2.45 -7.41
C THR A 155 -10.99 -1.37 -8.47
N LYS A 156 -11.98 -0.47 -8.45
CA LYS A 156 -12.16 0.58 -9.48
C LYS A 156 -11.50 1.92 -9.19
N SER A 157 -11.06 2.12 -7.96
CA SER A 157 -10.50 3.41 -7.55
C SER A 157 -8.99 3.29 -7.36
N PRO A 158 -8.20 4.29 -7.82
CA PRO A 158 -6.77 4.32 -7.56
C PRO A 158 -6.50 4.45 -6.05
N ILE A 159 -5.40 3.86 -5.59
CA ILE A 159 -4.95 3.99 -4.20
C ILE A 159 -3.68 4.81 -4.24
N ILE A 160 -3.81 6.10 -3.93
CA ILE A 160 -2.70 7.05 -3.95
C ILE A 160 -2.31 7.45 -2.53
N ASP A 161 -1.04 7.24 -2.20
CA ASP A 161 -0.43 7.70 -0.95
C ASP A 161 0.60 8.80 -1.26
N LEU A 162 0.81 9.73 -0.31
CA LEU A 162 1.93 10.67 -0.40
C LEU A 162 3.18 10.09 0.26
N GLU A 163 4.29 10.16 -0.47
CA GLU A 163 5.62 9.86 0.04
C GLU A 163 6.41 11.16 0.16
N LEU A 164 7.03 11.33 1.32
CA LEU A 164 7.79 12.53 1.67
C LEU A 164 9.27 12.17 1.75
N GLU A 165 10.10 13.01 1.16
CA GLU A 165 11.56 12.86 1.14
C GLU A 165 12.18 14.21 1.44
N ILE A 166 13.17 14.29 2.33
CA ILE A 166 13.92 15.54 2.53
C ILE A 166 15.28 15.40 1.87
N THR A 167 15.63 16.35 1.02
CA THR A 167 16.99 16.46 0.47
C THR A 167 17.71 17.63 1.12
N LYS A 168 18.94 17.39 1.58
CA LYS A 168 19.85 18.43 2.08
C LYS A 168 20.96 18.67 1.06
N ARG A 169 21.22 19.95 0.79
CA ARG A 169 22.31 20.39 -0.09
C ARG A 169 23.15 21.45 0.62
N THR A 170 24.42 21.15 0.82
CA THR A 170 25.40 22.08 1.39
C THR A 170 26.24 22.69 0.28
N TYR A 171 26.35 24.02 0.26
CA TYR A 171 27.15 24.72 -0.74
C TYR A 171 27.99 25.82 -0.11
N GLU A 172 29.16 26.07 -0.70
CA GLU A 172 30.06 27.15 -0.31
C GLU A 172 29.49 28.48 -0.79
N VAL A 173 29.29 29.42 0.12
CA VAL A 173 28.89 30.79 -0.16
C VAL A 173 30.14 31.65 -0.15
N THR A 174 30.59 32.06 -1.32
CA THR A 174 31.61 33.11 -1.42
C THR A 174 30.92 34.45 -1.30
N LYS A 175 31.20 35.22 -0.24
CA LYS A 175 30.71 36.60 -0.16
C LYS A 175 31.25 37.39 -1.36
N PRO A 176 30.41 38.06 -2.16
CA PRO A 176 30.91 38.96 -3.18
C PRO A 176 31.66 40.08 -2.46
N ASN A 177 32.93 40.26 -2.84
CA ASN A 177 33.85 41.18 -2.16
C ASN A 177 33.51 42.63 -2.53
N TYR A 178 32.45 43.19 -1.96
CA TYR A 178 32.02 44.60 -2.15
C TYR A 178 32.78 45.57 -1.22
N GLY A 179 34.09 45.38 -1.06
CA GLY A 179 34.93 46.21 -0.20
C GLY A 179 36.43 46.08 -0.51
N MET A 180 37.24 46.98 0.08
CA MET A 180 38.71 46.92 -0.01
C MET A 180 39.21 45.53 0.43
N PRO A 181 40.22 44.95 -0.23
CA PRO A 181 40.72 43.62 0.13
C PRO A 181 41.15 43.61 1.60
N SER A 182 40.68 42.63 2.37
CA SER A 182 41.18 42.37 3.72
C SER A 182 42.61 41.82 3.63
N PHE A 183 43.56 42.54 4.22
CA PHE A 183 44.96 42.13 4.30
C PHE A 183 45.32 41.76 5.74
N THR A 184 46.04 40.65 5.92
CA THR A 184 46.65 40.27 7.20
C THR A 184 48.14 40.58 7.18
N ILE A 185 48.71 40.93 8.33
CA ILE A 185 50.14 41.21 8.47
C ILE A 185 50.87 39.91 8.81
N GLY A 186 51.76 39.46 7.92
CA GLY A 186 52.59 38.28 8.17
C GLY A 186 53.82 38.59 9.02
N ASP A 187 54.52 37.55 9.49
CA ASP A 187 55.71 37.59 10.37
C ASP A 187 56.91 38.44 9.87
N ARG A 188 56.83 39.00 8.65
CA ARG A 188 57.86 39.87 8.05
C ARG A 188 57.33 41.23 7.58
N GLY A 189 56.15 41.65 8.04
CA GLY A 189 55.57 42.96 7.70
C GLY A 189 55.04 43.07 6.26
N MET A 190 54.86 41.95 5.55
CA MET A 190 54.22 41.93 4.22
C MET A 190 52.71 41.68 4.34
N PHE A 191 51.93 42.46 3.57
CA PHE A 191 50.48 42.29 3.45
C PHE A 191 50.18 41.00 2.67
N GLN A 192 49.58 40.02 3.34
CA GLN A 192 49.00 38.84 2.67
C GLN A 192 47.52 39.07 2.43
N LYS A 193 47.05 38.66 1.24
CA LYS A 193 45.61 38.63 0.93
C LYS A 193 44.98 37.59 1.85
N ALA A 194 44.09 38.00 2.74
CA ALA A 194 43.36 37.05 3.58
C ALA A 194 42.58 36.09 2.66
N GLU A 195 42.72 34.79 2.89
CA GLU A 195 41.87 33.82 2.20
C GLU A 195 40.41 34.13 2.54
N PRO A 196 39.50 34.15 1.55
CA PRO A 196 38.10 34.41 1.82
C PRO A 196 37.58 33.36 2.81
N THR A 197 36.93 33.81 3.89
CA THR A 197 36.31 32.89 4.83
C THR A 197 35.23 32.10 4.11
N LYS A 198 35.42 30.78 4.02
CA LYS A 198 34.44 29.86 3.45
C LYS A 198 33.27 29.73 4.40
N GLU A 199 32.14 30.31 4.07
CA GLU A 199 30.88 30.05 4.77
C GLU A 199 30.11 28.99 4.01
N TYR A 200 29.63 27.97 4.71
CA TYR A 200 28.78 26.92 4.13
C TYR A 200 27.34 27.22 4.49
N LYS A 201 26.44 27.11 3.51
CA LYS A 201 25.01 27.19 3.73
C LYS A 201 24.35 25.87 3.34
N THR A 202 23.44 25.41 4.18
CA THR A 202 22.66 24.19 3.96
C THR A 202 21.22 24.56 3.63
N ASN A 203 20.70 24.02 2.53
CA ASN A 203 19.28 24.14 2.18
C ASN A 203 18.61 22.78 2.30
N TYR A 204 17.39 22.78 2.83
CA TYR A 204 16.54 21.61 2.95
C TYR A 204 15.36 21.75 1.99
N THR A 205 15.07 20.68 1.23
CA THR A 205 13.93 20.64 0.31
C THR A 205 13.11 19.40 0.60
N LEU A 206 11.86 19.60 1.01
CA LEU A 206 10.85 18.55 1.11
C LEU A 206 10.30 18.26 -0.28
N ARG A 207 10.55 17.05 -0.76
CA ARG A 207 10.04 16.53 -2.03
C ARG A 207 8.82 15.67 -1.73
N ILE A 208 7.72 15.99 -2.39
CA ILE A 208 6.46 15.29 -2.23
C ILE A 208 6.18 14.50 -3.48
N TRP A 209 5.99 13.20 -3.30
CA TRP A 209 5.68 12.25 -4.34
C TRP A 209 4.28 11.67 -4.10
N ALA A 210 3.52 11.44 -5.17
CA ALA A 210 2.32 10.62 -5.14
C ALA A 210 2.65 9.23 -5.65
N ARG A 211 2.45 8.20 -4.83
CA ARG A 211 2.63 6.79 -5.22
C ARG A 211 1.29 6.11 -5.43
N ASN A 212 1.15 5.44 -6.57
CA ASN A 212 0.01 4.57 -6.82
C ASN A 212 0.29 3.15 -6.32
N ASN A 213 -0.25 2.83 -5.14
CA ASN A 213 -0.22 1.50 -4.54
C ASN A 213 -1.40 0.62 -5.03
N GLY A 214 -2.30 1.18 -5.84
CA GLY A 214 -3.44 0.49 -6.42
C GLY A 214 -3.12 -0.23 -7.72
N LYS A 215 -4.14 -0.92 -8.25
CA LYS A 215 -4.09 -1.60 -9.56
C LYS A 215 -4.73 -0.79 -10.69
N VAL A 216 -5.33 0.35 -10.36
CA VAL A 216 -5.99 1.27 -11.29
C VAL A 216 -5.13 2.49 -11.45
N LEU A 217 -4.97 2.97 -12.69
CA LEU A 217 -4.27 4.22 -12.95
C LEU A 217 -5.06 5.40 -12.38
N ALA A 218 -4.36 6.43 -11.90
CA ALA A 218 -4.98 7.69 -11.47
C ALA A 218 -4.84 8.73 -12.58
N ASN A 219 -5.95 9.18 -13.17
CA ASN A 219 -5.90 10.22 -14.21
C ASN A 219 -5.88 11.63 -13.60
N TYR A 220 -6.77 11.88 -12.65
CA TYR A 220 -6.93 13.15 -11.98
C TYR A 220 -6.51 13.02 -10.52
N LEU A 221 -5.67 13.94 -10.05
CA LEU A 221 -5.20 13.98 -8.68
C LEU A 221 -5.17 15.40 -8.15
N ASN A 222 -5.77 15.58 -6.98
CA ASN A 222 -5.65 16.76 -6.14
C ASN A 222 -5.16 16.32 -4.76
N ALA A 223 -4.06 16.88 -4.29
CA ALA A 223 -3.48 16.55 -3.00
C ALA A 223 -3.27 17.81 -2.17
N TYR A 224 -3.43 17.66 -0.86
CA TYR A 224 -3.20 18.71 0.11
C TYR A 224 -2.34 18.18 1.25
N ILE A 225 -1.39 18.98 1.70
CA ILE A 225 -0.59 18.68 2.89
C ILE A 225 -0.59 19.89 3.82
N ASN A 226 -0.76 19.61 5.11
CA ASN A 226 -0.70 20.59 6.17
C ASN A 226 0.72 20.65 6.72
N ILE A 227 1.40 21.79 6.50
CA ILE A 227 2.76 22.02 6.98
C ILE A 227 2.77 23.24 7.91
N PRO A 228 3.32 23.15 9.13
CA PRO A 228 3.52 24.31 9.98
C PRO A 228 4.34 25.41 9.28
N GLN A 229 3.85 26.65 9.31
CA GLN A 229 4.51 27.81 8.70
C GLN A 229 5.94 28.01 9.21
N GLU A 230 6.19 27.60 10.46
CA GLU A 230 7.50 27.65 11.08
C GLU A 230 8.55 26.77 10.41
N TYR A 231 8.17 25.80 9.58
CA TYR A 231 9.11 24.95 8.83
C TYR A 231 9.39 25.47 7.43
N LEU A 232 8.49 26.28 6.87
CA LEU A 232 8.64 26.80 5.52
C LEU A 232 9.69 27.91 5.48
N ALA A 233 10.53 27.89 4.44
CA ALA A 233 11.50 28.96 4.21
C ALA A 233 10.84 30.23 3.65
N GLU A 234 9.74 30.06 2.91
CA GLU A 234 8.94 31.12 2.31
C GLU A 234 7.61 31.25 3.08
N LYS A 235 7.04 32.46 3.13
CA LYS A 235 5.75 32.70 3.80
C LYS A 235 4.63 32.27 2.88
N GLU A 236 3.74 31.43 3.39
CA GLU A 236 2.49 31.03 2.74
C GLU A 236 1.30 31.68 3.45
N ASP A 237 0.15 31.72 2.78
CA ASP A 237 -1.11 32.11 3.41
C ASP A 237 -1.57 30.99 4.34
N VAL A 238 -1.63 31.28 5.64
CA VAL A 238 -1.85 30.27 6.69
C VAL A 238 -3.08 30.55 7.54
N LYS A 239 -3.69 29.47 8.02
CA LYS A 239 -4.73 29.49 9.05
C LYS A 239 -4.19 28.78 10.29
N ASP A 240 -4.27 29.43 11.45
CA ASP A 240 -3.78 28.89 12.72
C ASP A 240 -2.30 28.46 12.71
N GLY A 241 -1.46 29.12 11.90
CA GLY A 241 -0.03 28.82 11.77
C GLY A 241 0.29 27.60 10.91
N ILE A 242 -0.71 27.01 10.25
CA ILE A 242 -0.57 25.87 9.35
C ILE A 242 -0.82 26.33 7.91
N ALA A 243 0.14 26.04 7.03
CA ALA A 243 0.02 26.20 5.59
C ALA A 243 -0.61 24.95 4.98
N ASN A 244 -1.70 25.12 4.23
CA ASN A 244 -2.33 24.05 3.47
C ASN A 244 -1.85 24.13 2.02
N ILE A 245 -0.96 23.21 1.63
CA ILE A 245 -0.29 23.28 0.34
C ILE A 245 -1.03 22.40 -0.66
N PHE A 246 -1.60 23.02 -1.68
CA PHE A 246 -2.25 22.34 -2.81
C PHE A 246 -1.23 21.84 -3.85
N MET A 247 -1.51 20.66 -4.39
CA MET A 247 -0.74 19.97 -5.43
C MET A 247 -1.70 19.25 -6.38
N GLU A 248 -1.33 19.19 -7.66
CA GLU A 248 -2.07 18.48 -8.69
C GLU A 248 -1.11 17.79 -9.66
N ASN A 249 -1.61 16.81 -10.43
CA ASN A 249 -0.81 16.08 -11.41
C ASN A 249 -0.85 16.71 -12.81
N THR A 250 -0.94 18.03 -12.91
CA THR A 250 -0.92 18.70 -14.20
C THR A 250 0.51 19.06 -14.62
N ILE A 251 0.81 18.86 -15.90
CA ILE A 251 2.07 19.26 -16.52
C ILE A 251 1.80 20.17 -17.71
N ARG A 252 2.80 20.99 -18.03
CA ARG A 252 2.79 21.84 -19.22
C ARG A 252 4.08 21.64 -19.98
N ASP A 253 3.97 21.26 -21.24
CA ASP A 253 5.11 21.11 -22.12
C ASP A 253 5.61 22.52 -22.55
N VAL A 254 6.94 22.68 -22.67
CA VAL A 254 7.53 23.90 -23.22
C VAL A 254 7.36 23.85 -24.74
N VAL A 255 6.60 24.79 -25.29
CA VAL A 255 6.28 24.83 -26.74
C VAL A 255 7.21 25.79 -27.48
N ASP A 256 7.68 26.83 -26.80
CA ASP A 256 8.57 27.85 -27.37
C ASP A 256 9.40 28.49 -26.25
N SER A 257 10.44 29.24 -26.59
CA SER A 257 11.21 30.03 -25.61
C SER A 257 11.59 31.37 -26.20
N THR A 258 11.21 32.46 -25.53
CA THR A 258 11.55 33.81 -25.94
C THR A 258 12.79 34.28 -25.20
N TYR A 259 13.84 34.68 -25.92
CA TYR A 259 15.02 35.28 -25.30
C TYR A 259 14.73 36.73 -24.90
N ILE A 260 14.89 37.03 -23.61
CA ILE A 260 14.73 38.36 -23.04
C ILE A 260 16.12 38.94 -22.76
N PRO A 261 16.60 39.92 -23.55
CA PRO A 261 17.89 40.54 -23.30
C PRO A 261 17.87 41.38 -22.03
N THR A 262 18.89 41.24 -21.19
CA THR A 262 19.15 42.07 -20.01
C THR A 262 20.57 42.63 -20.10
N MET A 263 20.88 43.68 -19.33
CA MET A 263 22.22 44.30 -19.34
C MET A 263 23.36 43.30 -19.00
N ASN A 264 23.04 42.16 -18.37
CA ASN A 264 23.97 41.08 -18.03
C ASN A 264 23.65 39.75 -18.77
N GLY A 265 23.44 39.81 -20.09
CA GLY A 265 23.47 38.60 -20.94
C GLY A 265 22.13 37.87 -21.16
N GLY A 266 21.01 38.45 -20.73
CA GLY A 266 19.65 37.96 -21.03
C GLY A 266 19.31 36.57 -20.48
N TYR A 267 18.04 36.18 -20.59
CA TYR A 267 17.58 34.85 -20.20
C TYR A 267 16.48 34.34 -21.14
N ALA A 268 16.41 33.03 -21.33
CA ALA A 268 15.33 32.39 -22.07
C ALA A 268 14.10 32.27 -21.16
N SER A 269 12.98 32.87 -21.57
CA SER A 269 11.67 32.72 -20.92
C SER A 269 10.87 31.64 -21.68
N PRO A 270 10.65 30.46 -21.06
CA PRO A 270 9.88 29.39 -21.71
C PRO A 270 8.40 29.77 -21.80
N LYS A 271 7.81 29.52 -22.97
CA LYS A 271 6.38 29.62 -23.22
C LYS A 271 5.78 28.22 -23.18
N TYR A 272 4.81 28.05 -22.29
CA TYR A 272 4.18 26.77 -22.02
C TYR A 272 2.92 26.56 -22.85
N GLY A 273 2.69 25.31 -23.26
CA GLY A 273 1.45 24.87 -23.89
C GLY A 273 0.27 24.77 -22.91
N PRO A 274 -0.89 24.27 -23.37
CA PRO A 274 -2.01 23.99 -22.50
C PRO A 274 -1.64 22.94 -21.44
N SER A 275 -2.30 23.02 -20.29
CA SER A 275 -2.14 22.05 -19.22
C SER A 275 -2.76 20.71 -19.61
N ARG A 276 -2.05 19.62 -19.30
CA ARG A 276 -2.55 18.25 -19.42
C ARG A 276 -2.26 17.48 -18.14
N TYR A 277 -3.09 16.51 -17.83
CA TYR A 277 -2.86 15.61 -16.71
C TYR A 277 -1.78 14.59 -17.06
N ASP A 278 -0.94 14.26 -16.08
CA ASP A 278 0.05 13.18 -16.14
C ASP A 278 -0.42 12.01 -15.27
N PRO A 279 -1.03 10.96 -15.84
CA PRO A 279 -1.61 9.88 -15.06
C PRO A 279 -0.56 9.05 -14.31
N ILE A 280 -0.88 8.66 -13.07
CA ILE A 280 -0.01 7.81 -12.26
C ILE A 280 -0.37 6.35 -12.50
N LEU A 281 0.48 5.64 -13.24
CA LEU A 281 0.31 4.20 -13.50
C LEU A 281 0.38 3.37 -12.21
N PRO A 282 -0.24 2.17 -12.18
CA PRO A 282 -0.09 1.24 -11.06
C PRO A 282 1.39 1.01 -10.72
N THR A 283 1.71 0.97 -9.42
CA THR A 283 3.06 0.79 -8.84
C THR A 283 4.09 1.87 -9.19
N ARG A 284 3.69 2.95 -9.88
CA ARG A 284 4.56 4.10 -10.18
C ARG A 284 4.33 5.25 -9.21
N CYS A 285 5.27 6.19 -9.21
CA CYS A 285 5.18 7.44 -8.49
C CYS A 285 5.29 8.63 -9.44
N LEU A 286 4.72 9.76 -9.02
CA LEU A 286 4.82 11.05 -9.70
C LEU A 286 5.33 12.09 -8.70
N HIS A 287 6.31 12.89 -9.11
CA HIS A 287 6.75 14.04 -8.32
C HIS A 287 5.70 15.14 -8.40
N LEU A 288 5.23 15.61 -7.25
CA LEU A 288 4.21 16.65 -7.18
C LEU A 288 4.81 18.04 -6.94
N LYS A 289 5.68 18.17 -5.93
CA LYS A 289 6.18 19.48 -5.51
C LYS A 289 7.47 19.37 -4.70
N ASP A 290 8.31 20.39 -4.85
CA ASP A 290 9.46 20.66 -3.99
C ASP A 290 9.16 21.89 -3.13
N ILE A 291 9.33 21.77 -1.81
CA ILE A 291 9.06 22.82 -0.84
C ILE A 291 10.33 23.10 -0.05
N LYS A 292 10.77 24.36 -0.01
CA LYS A 292 11.96 24.75 0.76
C LYS A 292 11.63 24.80 2.24
N LEU A 293 12.43 24.10 3.03
CA LEU A 293 12.34 24.08 4.49
C LEU A 293 13.46 24.90 5.13
N ASN A 294 13.18 25.44 6.32
CA ASN A 294 14.19 26.02 7.21
C ASN A 294 14.67 24.97 8.23
N GLU A 295 15.64 25.29 9.09
CA GLU A 295 16.25 24.29 9.99
C GLU A 295 15.37 23.87 11.18
N LYS A 296 14.24 24.55 11.43
CA LYS A 296 13.42 24.33 12.63
C LYS A 296 12.71 22.98 12.67
N PHE A 297 12.56 22.30 11.53
CA PHE A 297 11.91 20.98 11.52
C PHE A 297 12.75 19.87 12.16
N GLN A 298 14.09 20.03 12.22
CA GLN A 298 15.00 18.95 12.62
C GLN A 298 14.82 18.46 14.06
N ASN A 299 14.34 19.34 14.94
CA ASN A 299 14.13 19.05 16.36
C ASN A 299 12.65 18.88 16.70
N SER A 300 11.83 18.47 15.74
CA SER A 300 10.39 18.43 15.90
C SER A 300 9.81 17.05 15.59
N ASP A 301 8.85 16.63 16.41
CA ASP A 301 8.10 15.38 16.24
C ASP A 301 6.66 15.63 15.75
N LYS A 302 6.41 16.80 15.15
CA LYS A 302 5.07 17.13 14.64
C LYS A 302 4.69 16.21 13.48
N VAL A 303 3.39 15.96 13.40
CA VAL A 303 2.76 15.17 12.35
C VAL A 303 2.32 16.08 11.21
N LEU A 304 2.71 15.72 10.00
CA LEU A 304 2.19 16.32 8.77
C LEU A 304 1.00 15.50 8.31
N GLU A 305 -0.17 16.14 8.24
CA GLU A 305 -1.40 15.53 7.76
C GLU A 305 -1.56 15.82 6.28
N TRP A 306 -2.00 14.83 5.52
CA TRP A 306 -2.26 14.98 4.11
C TRP A 306 -3.54 14.26 3.68
N ILE A 307 -4.12 14.75 2.60
CA ILE A 307 -5.31 14.20 1.97
C ILE A 307 -5.15 14.19 0.45
N VAL A 308 -5.52 13.10 -0.19
CA VAL A 308 -5.48 12.93 -1.64
C VAL A 308 -6.87 12.59 -2.15
N TYR A 309 -7.29 13.31 -3.18
CA TYR A 309 -8.48 13.04 -3.98
C TYR A 309 -8.02 12.55 -5.35
N SER A 310 -8.51 11.38 -5.77
CA SER A 310 -8.12 10.82 -7.06
C SER A 310 -9.31 10.18 -7.78
N ASP A 311 -9.58 10.65 -9.00
CA ASP A 311 -10.69 10.20 -9.85
C ASP A 311 -12.02 10.05 -9.06
N ASN A 312 -12.58 8.83 -9.02
CA ASN A 312 -13.80 8.49 -8.29
C ASN A 312 -13.51 7.77 -6.96
N ALA A 313 -12.28 7.83 -6.46
CA ALA A 313 -11.92 7.28 -5.16
C ALA A 313 -12.50 8.12 -4.01
N GLU A 314 -12.81 7.46 -2.89
CA GLU A 314 -13.00 8.20 -1.64
C GLU A 314 -11.70 8.91 -1.24
N PRO A 315 -11.77 10.08 -0.58
CA PRO A 315 -10.59 10.82 -0.17
C PRO A 315 -9.73 10.00 0.77
N ARG A 316 -8.44 9.92 0.48
CA ARG A 316 -7.48 9.16 1.27
C ARG A 316 -6.66 10.09 2.14
N ASN A 317 -6.75 9.89 3.45
CA ASN A 317 -6.01 10.65 4.44
C ASN A 317 -4.79 9.86 4.92
N GLY A 318 -3.73 10.57 5.25
CA GLY A 318 -2.56 9.99 5.90
C GLY A 318 -1.82 10.99 6.75
N THR A 319 -0.92 10.46 7.55
CA THR A 319 -0.14 11.24 8.51
C THR A 319 1.30 10.76 8.48
N THR A 320 2.24 11.68 8.44
CA THR A 320 3.67 11.38 8.45
C THR A 320 4.34 12.23 9.51
N LYS A 321 5.02 11.61 10.48
CA LYS A 321 5.85 12.37 11.42
C LYS A 321 7.06 12.91 10.69
N ILE A 322 7.39 14.17 10.94
CA ILE A 322 8.52 14.81 10.26
C ILE A 322 9.88 14.18 10.62
N SER A 323 9.98 13.59 11.81
CA SER A 323 11.12 12.79 12.29
C SER A 323 11.35 11.51 11.50
N ASP A 324 10.30 10.95 10.92
CA ASP A 324 10.33 9.64 10.24
C ASP A 324 10.67 9.79 8.74
N ILE A 325 10.79 11.04 8.25
CA ILE A 325 11.09 11.33 6.85
C ILE A 325 12.59 11.14 6.60
N GLU A 326 12.92 10.30 5.61
CA GLU A 326 14.31 10.05 5.23
C GLU A 326 14.98 11.33 4.69
N ILE A 327 16.20 11.59 5.15
CA ILE A 327 17.02 12.74 4.75
C ILE A 327 18.18 12.26 3.86
N PHE A 328 18.19 12.70 2.61
CA PHE A 328 19.22 12.38 1.62
C PHE A 328 20.19 13.55 1.41
N ASP A 329 21.49 13.24 1.38
CA ASP A 329 22.53 14.18 0.92
C ASP A 329 22.53 14.26 -0.61
N LYS A 330 22.45 15.48 -1.15
CA LYS A 330 22.47 15.73 -2.59
C LYS A 330 23.64 16.60 -3.05
#